data_AF-A0A2S8GM04-F1
#
_entry.id   AF-A0A2S8GM04-F1
#
_cell.length_a   1.000
_cell.length_b   1.000
_cell.length_c   1.000
_cell.angle_alpha   90.00
_cell.angle_beta   90.00
_cell.angle_gamma   90.00
#
_symmetry.space_group_name_H-M   'P 1'
#
loop_
_entity.id
_entity.type
_entity.pdbx_description
1 polymer ?
#
loop_
_entity_poly.entity_id
_entity_poly.type
_entity_poly.pdbx_seq_one_letter_code
_entity_poly.pdbx_strand_id
1 'polypeptide(L)'
;MYCFPKAIEGAYADGLTLEIVPFSDSMDSWIATFPNRGWARGSEPAVFSMPSPSQALVIAFGEAYLVNTNDPSQCTLLDIIPVVGAMAIPERQMVVLYDFIYLEAIGPEGSRWVSPRLATDGLRDVGYGDGLIVGEGWNAAHDKWLPFEVRPEDGVATLNGYDLD
;
A
#
# COMPACT_ATOMS: atom_id res chain seq x y z
N MET A 1 11.08 16.17 -14.60
CA MET A 1 9.96 16.16 -13.64
C MET A 1 8.79 15.44 -14.30
N TYR A 2 8.16 14.51 -13.58
CA TYR A 2 7.09 13.66 -14.09
C TYR A 2 5.89 13.68 -13.13
N CYS A 3 4.67 13.81 -13.68
CA CYS A 3 3.42 13.75 -12.90
C CYS A 3 2.73 12.40 -13.09
N PHE A 4 2.46 11.70 -11.99
CA PHE A 4 1.91 10.34 -11.97
C PHE A 4 0.37 10.31 -11.90
N PRO A 5 -0.28 9.18 -12.29
CA PRO A 5 0.28 7.88 -12.68
C PRO A 5 0.74 7.78 -14.14
N LYS A 6 0.45 8.76 -14.99
CA LYS A 6 0.74 8.69 -16.44
C LYS A 6 2.18 9.10 -16.82
N ALA A 7 3.03 9.41 -15.84
CA ALA A 7 4.39 9.91 -16.06
C ALA A 7 4.46 11.07 -17.07
N ILE A 8 3.56 12.05 -16.93
CA ILE A 8 3.51 13.19 -17.86
C ILE A 8 4.71 14.09 -17.58
N GLU A 9 5.66 14.12 -18.51
CA GLU A 9 6.86 14.95 -18.40
C GLU A 9 6.51 16.44 -18.43
N GLY A 10 7.13 17.22 -17.54
CA GLY A 10 6.96 18.68 -17.46
C GLY A 10 5.63 19.15 -16.87
N ALA A 11 4.72 18.23 -16.51
CA ALA A 11 3.47 18.57 -15.84
C ALA A 11 3.67 18.84 -14.35
N TYR A 12 2.87 19.76 -13.80
CA TYR A 12 2.79 20.06 -12.38
C TYR A 12 1.38 19.77 -11.86
N ALA A 13 1.30 19.24 -10.65
CA ALA A 13 0.08 19.13 -9.88
C ALA A 13 0.38 19.43 -8.41
N ASP A 14 -0.60 19.97 -7.69
CA ASP A 14 -0.50 20.06 -6.24
C ASP A 14 -0.48 18.64 -5.65
N GLY A 15 0.45 18.34 -4.74
CA GLY A 15 0.65 16.98 -4.24
C GLY A 15 2.01 16.71 -3.61
N LEU A 16 2.33 15.42 -3.42
CA LEU A 16 3.61 14.96 -2.88
C LEU A 16 4.65 15.01 -4.00
N THR A 17 5.73 15.75 -3.79
CA THR A 17 6.85 15.81 -4.74
C THR A 17 8.09 15.18 -4.11
N LEU A 18 8.71 14.26 -4.83
CA LEU A 18 9.89 13.51 -4.40
C LEU A 18 11.00 13.63 -5.45
N GLU A 19 12.25 13.74 -4.99
CA GLU A 19 13.41 13.40 -5.79
C GLU A 19 13.62 11.89 -5.71
N ILE A 20 13.61 11.22 -6.87
CA ILE A 20 13.87 9.79 -7.00
C ILE A 20 15.31 9.63 -7.44
N VAL A 21 16.08 8.93 -6.63
CA VAL A 21 17.46 8.52 -6.94
C VAL A 21 17.39 7.10 -7.51
N PRO A 22 17.75 6.90 -8.80
CA PRO A 22 17.77 5.59 -9.42
C PRO A 22 18.72 4.62 -8.70
N PHE A 23 18.44 3.33 -8.79
CA PHE A 23 19.38 2.30 -8.34
C PHE A 23 20.55 2.15 -9.33
N SER A 24 20.31 2.41 -10.61
CA SER A 24 21.33 2.35 -11.65
C SER A 24 22.13 3.65 -11.73
N ASP A 25 23.46 3.55 -11.81
CA ASP A 25 24.35 4.70 -12.06
C ASP A 25 24.21 5.29 -13.49
N SER A 26 23.44 4.62 -14.37
CA SER A 26 23.24 5.05 -15.75
C SER A 26 22.19 6.14 -15.94
N MET A 27 21.54 6.60 -14.86
CA MET A 27 20.46 7.57 -14.91
C MET A 27 20.62 8.61 -13.81
N ASP A 28 20.44 9.89 -14.16
CA ASP A 28 20.40 10.98 -13.20
C ASP A 28 19.14 10.91 -12.31
N SER A 29 19.19 11.55 -11.14
CA SER A 29 18.00 11.71 -10.31
C SER A 29 16.91 12.48 -11.05
N TRP A 30 15.66 12.20 -10.69
CA TRP A 30 14.51 12.80 -11.36
C TRP A 30 13.38 13.10 -10.36
N ILE A 31 12.57 14.10 -10.69
CA ILE A 31 11.47 14.55 -9.83
C ILE A 31 10.17 13.85 -10.20
N ALA A 32 9.51 13.26 -9.20
CA ALA A 32 8.18 12.67 -9.26
C ALA A 32 7.17 13.52 -8.50
N THR A 33 6.00 13.76 -9.08
CA THR A 33 4.87 14.42 -8.42
C THR A 33 3.65 13.50 -8.41
N PHE A 34 3.09 13.26 -7.23
CA PHE A 34 1.90 12.44 -6.99
C PHE A 34 0.75 13.37 -6.59
N PRO A 35 -0.24 13.57 -7.47
CA PRO A 35 -1.27 14.60 -7.30
C PRO A 35 -2.22 14.29 -6.14
N ASN A 36 -2.62 15.32 -5.39
CA ASN A 36 -3.74 15.21 -4.47
C ASN A 36 -5.06 15.17 -5.26
N ARG A 37 -5.78 14.05 -5.18
CA ARG A 37 -7.05 13.84 -5.87
C ARG A 37 -8.28 13.97 -4.97
N GLY A 38 -8.10 14.44 -3.73
CA GLY A 38 -9.20 14.80 -2.84
C GLY A 38 -9.76 13.66 -1.98
N TRP A 39 -8.97 12.62 -1.72
CA TRP A 39 -9.35 11.60 -0.74
C TRP A 39 -9.32 12.18 0.68
N ALA A 40 -10.49 12.30 1.30
CA ALA A 40 -10.62 12.92 2.62
C ALA A 40 -10.11 12.06 3.79
N ARG A 41 -9.83 10.76 3.55
CA ARG A 41 -9.49 9.76 4.58
C ARG A 41 -8.49 8.72 4.08
N GLY A 42 -7.29 9.17 3.69
CA GLY A 42 -6.14 8.31 3.38
C GLY A 42 -5.10 8.31 4.49
N SER A 43 -4.12 7.42 4.41
CA SER A 43 -2.94 7.47 5.26
C SER A 43 -2.15 8.75 5.04
N GLU A 44 -1.30 9.09 6.01
CA GLU A 44 -0.20 10.02 5.77
C GLU A 44 0.67 9.53 4.59
N PRO A 45 1.28 10.43 3.82
CA PRO A 45 2.20 10.05 2.77
C PRO A 45 3.34 9.18 3.30
N ALA A 46 3.69 8.12 2.56
CA ALA A 46 4.74 7.19 2.94
C ALA A 46 5.49 6.68 1.72
N VAL A 47 6.76 6.30 1.91
CA VAL A 47 7.60 5.72 0.87
C VAL A 47 8.28 4.47 1.45
N PHE A 48 8.18 3.37 0.72
CA PHE A 48 8.82 2.11 1.08
C PHE A 48 9.79 1.69 -0.02
N SER A 49 11.00 1.30 0.39
CA SER A 49 11.87 0.50 -0.47
C SER A 49 11.22 -0.87 -0.68
N MET A 50 11.14 -1.30 -1.93
CA MET A 50 10.63 -2.63 -2.26
C MET A 50 11.75 -3.67 -2.28
N PRO A 51 11.42 -4.97 -2.19
CA PRO A 51 12.43 -6.03 -2.31
C PRO A 51 13.20 -5.98 -3.63
N SER A 52 12.55 -5.52 -4.71
CA SER A 52 13.22 -5.19 -5.96
C SER A 52 13.91 -3.83 -5.81
N PRO A 53 15.24 -3.73 -6.01
CA PRO A 53 15.99 -2.49 -5.77
C PRO A 53 15.63 -1.37 -6.76
N SER A 54 15.06 -1.72 -7.92
CA SER A 54 14.57 -0.74 -8.90
C SER A 54 13.13 -0.33 -8.65
N GLN A 55 12.52 -0.71 -7.53
CA GLN A 55 11.13 -0.37 -7.21
C GLN A 55 11.03 0.40 -5.90
N ALA A 56 10.17 1.41 -5.91
CA ALA A 56 9.70 2.11 -4.73
C ALA A 56 8.18 2.06 -4.69
N LEU A 57 7.61 1.85 -3.50
CA LEU A 57 6.18 2.00 -3.26
C LEU A 57 5.94 3.35 -2.60
N VAL A 58 5.20 4.21 -3.29
CA VAL A 58 4.84 5.54 -2.80
C VAL A 58 3.35 5.55 -2.48
N ILE A 59 3.00 5.96 -1.27
CA ILE A 59 1.63 6.20 -0.85
C ILE A 59 1.45 7.71 -0.74
N ALA A 60 0.47 8.25 -1.47
CA ALA A 60 0.16 9.67 -1.46
C ALA A 60 -1.36 9.86 -1.55
N PHE A 61 -1.92 10.56 -0.57
CA PHE A 61 -3.35 10.91 -0.53
C PHE A 61 -4.27 9.69 -0.71
N GLY A 62 -3.96 8.56 -0.06
CA GLY A 62 -4.76 7.34 -0.16
C GLY A 62 -4.60 6.53 -1.45
N GLU A 63 -3.71 6.91 -2.35
CA GLU A 63 -3.34 6.11 -3.52
C GLU A 63 -1.95 5.50 -3.32
N ALA A 64 -1.74 4.28 -3.82
CA ALA A 64 -0.43 3.63 -3.82
C ALA A 64 0.11 3.45 -5.24
N TYR A 65 1.38 3.79 -5.42
CA TYR A 65 2.09 3.82 -6.69
C TYR A 65 3.33 2.95 -6.58
N LEU A 66 3.43 1.92 -7.43
CA LEU A 66 4.64 1.14 -7.61
C LEU A 66 5.47 1.76 -8.74
N VAL A 67 6.55 2.44 -8.36
CA VAL A 67 7.38 3.26 -9.25
C VAL A 67 8.68 2.52 -9.57
N ASN A 68 9.02 2.39 -10.84
CA ASN A 68 10.35 1.97 -11.24
C ASN A 68 11.32 3.15 -11.12
N THR A 69 12.34 3.02 -10.27
CA THR A 69 13.30 4.11 -10.01
C THR A 69 14.25 4.35 -11.18
N ASN A 70 14.44 3.36 -12.05
CA ASN A 70 15.29 3.43 -13.24
C ASN A 70 14.53 3.80 -14.53
N ASP A 71 13.20 3.85 -14.49
CA ASP A 71 12.37 4.23 -15.64
C ASP A 71 11.09 4.95 -15.16
N PRO A 72 11.03 6.30 -15.25
CA PRO A 72 9.89 7.07 -14.78
C PRO A 72 8.62 6.80 -15.59
N SER A 73 8.72 6.23 -16.79
CA SER A 73 7.54 5.85 -17.59
C SER A 73 6.85 4.58 -17.06
N GLN A 74 7.52 3.82 -16.20
CA GLN A 74 7.04 2.57 -15.62
C GLN A 74 6.54 2.84 -14.20
N CYS A 75 5.25 3.15 -14.09
CA CYS A 75 4.57 3.32 -12.81
C CYS A 75 3.21 2.62 -12.85
N THR A 76 2.94 1.83 -11.83
CA THR A 76 1.66 1.13 -11.65
C THR A 76 0.91 1.78 -10.50
N LEU A 77 -0.29 2.29 -10.77
CA LEU A 77 -1.25 2.63 -9.73
C LEU A 77 -1.89 1.33 -9.23
N LEU A 78 -1.82 1.07 -7.91
CA LEU A 78 -2.44 -0.10 -7.31
C LEU A 78 -3.94 0.12 -7.12
N ASP A 79 -4.71 -0.98 -7.15
CA ASP A 79 -6.17 -0.94 -7.09
C ASP A 79 -6.71 -0.68 -5.66
N ILE A 80 -5.90 -0.92 -4.62
CA ILE A 80 -6.26 -0.62 -3.23
C ILE A 80 -6.40 0.89 -3.01
N ILE A 81 -7.64 1.33 -2.76
CA ILE A 81 -7.99 2.74 -2.61
C ILE A 81 -9.27 2.93 -1.75
N PRO A 82 -9.27 3.82 -0.75
CA PRO A 82 -8.11 4.54 -0.24
C PRO A 82 -7.21 3.63 0.59
N VAL A 83 -5.90 3.77 0.44
CA VAL A 83 -4.92 3.22 1.38
C VAL A 83 -5.00 4.02 2.67
N VAL A 84 -5.36 3.34 3.76
CA VAL A 84 -5.50 3.95 5.09
C VAL A 84 -4.31 3.64 6.00
N GLY A 85 -3.52 2.62 5.64
CA GLY A 85 -2.22 2.39 6.26
C GLY A 85 -1.40 1.35 5.51
N ALA A 86 -0.16 1.19 5.97
CA ALA A 86 0.81 0.29 5.38
C ALA A 86 1.85 -0.17 6.42
N MET A 87 2.43 -1.34 6.18
CA MET A 87 3.49 -1.91 7.02
C MET A 87 4.45 -2.75 6.19
N ALA A 88 5.74 -2.58 6.42
CA ALA A 88 6.76 -3.42 5.80
C ALA A 88 6.96 -4.71 6.62
N ILE A 89 7.13 -5.84 5.92
CA ILE A 89 7.51 -7.12 6.51
C ILE A 89 8.79 -7.61 5.80
N PRO A 90 9.98 -7.08 6.15
CA PRO A 90 11.22 -7.29 5.40
C PRO A 90 11.63 -8.76 5.31
N GLU A 91 11.47 -9.52 6.39
CA GLU A 91 11.75 -10.96 6.45
C GLU A 91 10.88 -11.80 5.50
N ARG A 92 9.76 -11.25 5.02
CA ARG A 92 8.91 -11.87 4.00
C ARG A 92 9.00 -11.18 2.64
N GLN A 93 9.89 -10.19 2.50
CA GLN A 93 10.06 -9.39 1.29
C GLN A 93 8.73 -8.86 0.76
N MET A 94 7.97 -8.18 1.61
CA MET A 94 6.72 -7.55 1.20
C MET A 94 6.43 -6.26 1.98
N VAL A 95 5.57 -5.43 1.40
CA VAL A 95 4.86 -4.36 2.09
C VAL A 95 3.38 -4.71 2.03
N VAL A 96 2.68 -4.62 3.16
CA VAL A 96 1.24 -4.85 3.23
C VAL A 96 0.55 -3.50 3.34
N LEU A 97 -0.34 -3.25 2.39
CA LEU A 97 -1.26 -2.11 2.36
C LEU A 97 -2.59 -2.55 2.93
N TYR A 98 -3.35 -1.62 3.49
CA TYR A 98 -4.71 -1.91 3.91
C TYR A 98 -5.63 -0.71 3.69
N ASP A 99 -6.87 -1.02 3.33
CA ASP A 99 -7.98 -0.07 3.28
C ASP A 99 -8.83 -0.23 4.55
N PHE A 100 -10.11 0.19 4.51
CA PHE A 100 -11.01 0.04 5.64
C PHE A 100 -11.45 -1.39 5.94
N ILE A 101 -11.30 -2.35 5.02
CA ILE A 101 -11.93 -3.66 5.14
C ILE A 101 -11.08 -4.84 4.67
N TYR A 102 -9.97 -4.66 3.96
CA TYR A 102 -9.08 -5.74 3.52
C TYR A 102 -7.61 -5.29 3.48
N LEU A 103 -6.71 -6.27 3.29
CA LEU A 103 -5.28 -6.08 3.14
C LEU A 103 -4.84 -6.54 1.74
N GLU A 104 -3.82 -5.88 1.20
CA GLU A 104 -3.12 -6.30 -0.02
C GLU A 104 -1.62 -6.37 0.24
N ALA A 105 -1.00 -7.51 -0.07
CA ALA A 105 0.45 -7.66 0.03
C ALA A 105 1.13 -7.39 -1.31
N ILE A 106 2.11 -6.50 -1.29
CA ILE A 106 2.93 -6.13 -2.43
C ILE A 106 4.32 -6.72 -2.26
N GLY A 107 4.74 -7.55 -3.22
CA GLY A 107 6.05 -8.18 -3.30
C GLY A 107 6.95 -7.61 -4.40
N PRO A 108 8.05 -8.30 -4.74
CA PRO A 108 8.99 -7.90 -5.78
C PRO A 108 8.38 -7.79 -7.19
N GLU A 109 7.33 -8.57 -7.47
CA GLU A 109 6.66 -8.65 -8.77
C GLU A 109 5.31 -7.89 -8.77
N GLY A 110 5.06 -7.06 -7.75
CA GLY A 110 3.77 -6.39 -7.55
C GLY A 110 2.85 -7.16 -6.59
N SER A 111 1.54 -7.11 -6.83
CA SER A 111 0.54 -7.72 -5.95
C SER A 111 0.75 -9.23 -5.80
N ARG A 112 0.82 -9.70 -4.54
CA ARG A 112 1.00 -11.13 -4.19
C ARG A 112 -0.33 -11.78 -3.82
N TRP A 113 -1.12 -11.11 -2.99
CA TRP A 113 -2.43 -11.56 -2.56
C TRP A 113 -3.25 -10.38 -2.06
N VAL A 114 -4.56 -10.56 -2.09
CA VAL A 114 -5.55 -9.71 -1.43
C VAL A 114 -6.28 -10.58 -0.43
N SER A 115 -6.39 -10.13 0.82
CA SER A 115 -7.12 -10.88 1.84
C SER A 115 -8.61 -10.91 1.50
N PRO A 116 -9.38 -11.84 2.08
CA PRO A 116 -10.82 -11.66 2.20
C PRO A 116 -11.15 -10.34 2.92
N ARG A 117 -12.40 -9.93 2.84
CA ARG A 117 -12.92 -8.86 3.69
C ARG A 117 -12.77 -9.25 5.16
N LEU A 118 -12.24 -8.35 5.98
CA LEU A 118 -11.97 -8.55 7.41
C LEU A 118 -12.81 -7.67 8.33
N ALA A 119 -13.46 -6.64 7.78
CA ALA A 119 -14.32 -5.73 8.54
C ALA A 119 -15.51 -5.25 7.71
N THR A 120 -16.54 -4.79 8.39
CA THR A 120 -17.64 -4.08 7.74
C THR A 120 -17.33 -2.60 7.53
N ASP A 121 -16.64 -1.96 8.49
CA ASP A 121 -16.39 -0.51 8.48
C ASP A 121 -15.16 -0.14 9.34
N GLY A 122 -13.97 -0.50 8.88
CA GLY A 122 -12.70 -0.06 9.47
C GLY A 122 -11.83 -1.20 10.01
N LEU A 123 -10.51 -1.00 9.86
CA LEU A 123 -9.46 -1.78 10.49
C LEU A 123 -8.69 -0.90 11.47
N ARG A 124 -8.18 -1.48 12.56
CA ARG A 124 -7.27 -0.81 13.49
C ARG A 124 -6.25 -1.78 14.08
N ASP A 125 -5.24 -1.22 14.72
CA ASP A 125 -4.17 -1.96 15.41
C ASP A 125 -3.52 -3.04 14.51
N VAL A 126 -3.47 -2.75 13.20
CA VAL A 126 -2.89 -3.65 12.20
C VAL A 126 -1.38 -3.69 12.37
N GLY A 127 -0.83 -4.89 12.56
CA GLY A 127 0.59 -5.11 12.79
C GLY A 127 1.04 -6.51 12.41
N TYR A 128 2.35 -6.76 12.52
CA TYR A 128 2.94 -8.08 12.30
C TYR A 128 3.66 -8.55 13.55
N GLY A 129 3.36 -9.76 13.99
CA GLY A 129 3.90 -10.38 15.20
C GLY A 129 3.67 -11.88 15.19
N ASP A 130 4.58 -12.64 15.79
CA ASP A 130 4.50 -14.11 15.89
C ASP A 130 4.27 -14.83 14.53
N GLY A 131 4.75 -14.23 13.44
CA GLY A 131 4.63 -14.77 12.08
C GLY A 131 3.28 -14.52 11.40
N LEU A 132 2.37 -13.77 12.02
CA LEU A 132 1.05 -13.44 11.51
C LEU A 132 0.88 -11.93 11.35
N ILE A 133 0.03 -11.52 10.42
CA ILE A 133 -0.51 -10.16 10.39
C ILE A 133 -1.77 -10.17 11.25
N VAL A 134 -1.83 -9.29 12.23
CA VAL A 134 -2.91 -9.24 13.23
C VAL A 134 -3.50 -7.85 13.27
N GLY A 135 -4.73 -7.75 13.76
CA GLY A 135 -5.40 -6.49 14.00
C GLY A 135 -6.84 -6.70 14.41
N GLU A 136 -7.63 -5.62 14.39
CA GLU A 136 -9.04 -5.67 14.69
C GLU A 136 -9.86 -5.07 13.54
N GLY A 137 -10.94 -5.75 13.18
CA GLY A 137 -11.93 -5.27 12.22
C GLY A 137 -13.23 -4.89 12.92
N TRP A 138 -13.89 -3.84 12.47
CA TRP A 138 -15.22 -3.48 12.96
C TRP A 138 -16.30 -4.43 12.42
N ASN A 139 -17.09 -5.02 13.31
CA ASN A 139 -18.24 -5.85 12.98
C ASN A 139 -19.54 -5.12 13.35
N ALA A 140 -20.22 -4.55 12.34
CA ALA A 140 -21.44 -3.78 12.53
C ALA A 140 -22.63 -4.61 13.05
N ALA A 141 -22.70 -5.91 12.73
CA ALA A 141 -23.77 -6.78 13.21
C ALA A 141 -23.72 -6.98 14.73
N HIS A 142 -22.52 -6.90 15.32
CA HIS A 142 -22.29 -7.08 16.75
C HIS A 142 -21.83 -5.81 17.47
N ASP A 143 -21.74 -4.67 16.76
CA ASP A 143 -21.32 -3.36 17.30
C ASP A 143 -20.01 -3.42 18.10
N LYS A 144 -19.00 -4.11 17.56
CA LYS A 144 -17.72 -4.30 18.23
C LYS A 144 -16.54 -4.50 17.28
N TRP A 145 -15.36 -4.21 17.79
CA TRP A 145 -14.10 -4.62 17.19
C TRP A 145 -13.82 -6.09 17.49
N LEU A 146 -13.43 -6.85 16.47
CA LEU A 146 -13.14 -8.27 16.56
C LEU A 146 -11.75 -8.54 15.98
N PRO A 147 -10.95 -9.42 16.62
CA PRO A 147 -9.61 -9.70 16.16
C PRO A 147 -9.63 -10.53 14.87
N PHE A 148 -8.66 -10.25 14.00
CA PHE A 148 -8.35 -11.06 12.83
C PHE A 148 -6.89 -11.48 12.84
N GLU A 149 -6.61 -12.58 12.15
CA GLU A 149 -5.25 -13.04 11.84
C GLU A 149 -5.18 -13.34 10.35
N VAL A 150 -4.12 -12.89 9.68
CA VAL A 150 -3.86 -13.15 8.26
C VAL A 150 -2.49 -13.79 8.12
N ARG A 151 -2.44 -14.90 7.38
CA ARG A 151 -1.18 -15.55 7.02
C ARG A 151 -0.45 -14.73 5.97
N PRO A 152 0.81 -14.30 6.22
CA PRO A 152 1.57 -13.52 5.24
C PRO A 152 1.85 -14.28 3.93
N GLU A 153 1.85 -15.61 3.95
CA GLU A 153 2.19 -16.44 2.80
C GLU A 153 1.16 -16.37 1.68
N ASP A 154 -0.13 -16.35 2.04
CA ASP A 154 -1.23 -16.54 1.10
C ASP A 154 -2.44 -15.62 1.34
N GLY A 155 -2.38 -14.74 2.33
CA GLY A 155 -3.46 -13.80 2.63
C GLY A 155 -4.71 -14.46 3.23
N VAL A 156 -4.64 -15.75 3.57
CA VAL A 156 -5.76 -16.45 4.20
C VAL A 156 -5.98 -15.92 5.60
N ALA A 157 -7.22 -15.53 5.86
CA ALA A 157 -7.63 -14.91 7.10
C ALA A 157 -8.42 -15.87 7.99
N THR A 158 -8.16 -15.79 9.29
CA THR A 158 -9.04 -16.31 10.34
C THR A 158 -9.72 -15.12 11.00
N LEU A 159 -11.04 -15.12 10.99
CA LEU A 159 -11.85 -14.09 11.64
C LEU A 159 -12.45 -14.66 12.92
N ASN A 160 -11.95 -14.21 14.06
CA ASN A 160 -12.36 -14.77 15.35
C ASN A 160 -13.72 -14.18 15.76
N GLY A 161 -14.80 -14.90 15.40
CA GLY A 161 -16.18 -14.53 15.74
C GLY A 161 -16.92 -13.72 14.67
N TYR A 162 -16.52 -13.81 13.40
CA TYR A 162 -17.24 -13.24 12.26
C TYR A 162 -18.09 -14.29 11.56
N ASP A 163 -19.36 -13.98 11.33
CA ASP A 163 -20.12 -14.44 10.18
C ASP A 163 -20.16 -13.27 9.18
N LEU A 164 -19.50 -13.42 8.03
CA LEU A 164 -19.66 -12.49 6.91
C LEU A 164 -20.66 -13.13 5.95
N ASP A 165 -21.89 -12.61 5.94
CA ASP A 165 -22.90 -12.96 4.93
C ASP A 165 -22.46 -12.53 3.51
#